data_AF-A0A4Q6GGD9-F1
#
_entry.id   AF-A0A4Q6GGD9-F1
#
_cell.length_a   1.000
_cell.length_b   1.000
_cell.length_c   1.000
_cell.angle_alpha   90.00
_cell.angle_beta   90.00
_cell.angle_gamma   90.00
#
_symmetry.space_group_name_H-M   'P 1'
#
loop_
_entity.id
_entity.type
_entity.pdbx_description
1 polymer ?
#
loop_
_entity_poly.entity_id
_entity_poly.type
_entity_poly.pdbx_seq_one_letter_code
_entity_poly.pdbx_strand_id
1 'polypeptide(L)'
;MTSPSQYQFKSVNYTGLQPGPRVIIMGATHGNEVCGTKAIRRVMDEIDSGALHIAAGSLTFVPIVNPLAYQQVTRNGDRNLNRDLFPKANPQDFEDQIANWLCPLLGQHDVLLDIHSFAATGEPFVMVGPLDNDGTLQPFRHAEKERAWARRLGVRRFVDGWLATYGDGVQRRSRSADELETVLRYGVGTTEYMRSTG
;
A
#
# COMPACT_ATOMS: atom_id res chain seq x y z
N MET A 1 25.19 -9.04 14.63
CA MET A 1 24.93 -9.82 13.40
C MET A 1 23.52 -10.38 13.52
N THR A 2 22.56 -9.75 12.86
CA THR A 2 21.18 -10.26 12.77
C THR A 2 21.22 -11.60 12.04
N SER A 3 20.69 -12.64 12.69
CA SER A 3 20.62 -13.99 12.12
C SER A 3 19.90 -13.92 10.75
N PRO A 4 20.33 -14.69 9.72
CA PRO A 4 19.64 -14.74 8.44
C PRO A 4 18.14 -14.98 8.70
N SER A 5 17.31 -14.03 8.29
CA SER A 5 16.01 -13.80 8.92
C SER A 5 15.07 -15.00 8.77
N GLN A 6 14.38 -15.41 9.84
CA GLN A 6 13.33 -16.44 9.83
C GLN A 6 12.10 -16.05 8.97
N TYR A 7 12.11 -14.85 8.39
CA TYR A 7 10.99 -14.30 7.64
C TYR A 7 11.19 -14.48 6.14
N GLN A 8 10.06 -14.66 5.44
CA GLN A 8 10.00 -14.69 3.98
C GLN A 8 8.96 -13.69 3.50
N PHE A 9 9.28 -13.00 2.40
CA PHE A 9 8.30 -12.19 1.70
C PHE A 9 7.53 -13.06 0.70
N LYS A 10 6.20 -12.89 0.67
CA LYS A 10 5.32 -13.73 -0.15
C LYS A 10 4.37 -12.85 -0.97
N SER A 11 4.39 -13.08 -2.28
CA SER A 11 3.35 -12.64 -3.20
C SER A 11 2.80 -13.84 -3.97
N VAL A 12 1.51 -13.83 -4.29
CA VAL A 12 0.86 -14.85 -5.14
C VAL A 12 0.16 -14.14 -6.27
N ASN A 13 0.46 -14.51 -7.52
CA ASN A 13 -0.12 -13.89 -8.71
C ASN A 13 -1.03 -14.87 -9.45
N TYR A 14 -2.23 -14.40 -9.79
CA TYR A 14 -3.18 -15.07 -10.67
C TYR A 14 -3.32 -14.27 -11.97
N THR A 15 -3.29 -14.93 -13.12
CA THR A 15 -3.37 -14.27 -14.43
C THR A 15 -4.56 -14.78 -15.22
N GLY A 16 -5.36 -13.86 -15.76
CA GLY A 16 -6.45 -14.18 -16.67
C GLY A 16 -5.97 -14.43 -18.10
N LEU A 17 -6.82 -15.05 -18.91
CA LEU A 17 -6.47 -15.39 -20.30
C LEU A 17 -6.45 -14.19 -21.25
N GLN A 18 -7.17 -13.12 -20.89
CA GLN A 18 -7.25 -11.90 -21.70
C GLN A 18 -6.36 -10.79 -21.12
N PRO A 19 -5.82 -9.88 -21.95
CA PRO A 19 -5.15 -8.68 -21.47
C PRO A 19 -6.07 -7.83 -20.60
N GLY A 20 -5.52 -7.19 -19.57
CA GLY A 20 -6.28 -6.38 -18.63
C GLY A 20 -5.39 -5.73 -17.58
N PRO A 21 -5.98 -5.02 -16.59
CA PRO A 21 -5.22 -4.32 -15.56
C PRO A 21 -4.45 -5.29 -14.66
N ARG A 22 -3.30 -4.84 -14.17
CA ARG A 22 -2.48 -5.53 -13.17
C ARG A 22 -2.81 -4.93 -11.80
N VAL A 23 -3.49 -5.70 -10.97
CA VAL A 23 -3.96 -5.25 -9.65
C VAL A 23 -3.13 -5.91 -8.56
N ILE A 24 -2.67 -5.14 -7.58
CA ILE A 24 -2.07 -5.66 -6.35
C ILE A 24 -2.95 -5.36 -5.15
N ILE A 25 -3.19 -6.38 -4.31
CA ILE A 25 -3.96 -6.26 -3.06
C ILE A 25 -3.09 -6.71 -1.90
N MET A 26 -2.99 -5.85 -0.88
CA MET A 26 -2.09 -6.02 0.24
C MET A 26 -2.83 -6.04 1.58
N GLY A 27 -2.26 -6.77 2.53
CA GLY A 27 -2.72 -6.80 3.92
C GLY A 27 -1.54 -6.84 4.89
N ALA A 28 -1.81 -6.49 6.14
CA ALA A 28 -0.81 -6.42 7.21
C ALA A 28 0.45 -5.63 6.83
N THR A 29 0.26 -4.46 6.20
CA THR A 29 1.27 -3.39 6.16
C THR A 29 1.68 -2.98 7.57
N HIS A 30 0.69 -2.94 8.47
CA HIS A 30 0.89 -2.97 9.92
C HIS A 30 0.52 -4.34 10.47
N GLY A 31 1.34 -4.90 11.34
CA GLY A 31 1.23 -6.31 11.77
C GLY A 31 -0.01 -6.65 12.59
N ASN A 32 -0.53 -5.69 13.35
CA ASN A 32 -1.75 -5.84 14.14
C ASN A 32 -3.04 -5.61 13.34
N GLU A 33 -2.96 -5.39 12.03
CA GLU A 33 -4.09 -5.08 11.15
C GLU A 33 -4.43 -6.27 10.23
N VAL A 34 -5.10 -7.28 10.79
CA VAL A 34 -5.23 -8.61 10.15
C VAL A 34 -6.44 -8.78 9.21
N CYS A 35 -7.32 -7.78 9.10
CA CYS A 35 -8.53 -7.88 8.26
C CYS A 35 -8.18 -8.11 6.77
N GLY A 36 -7.20 -7.36 6.25
CA GLY A 36 -6.71 -7.54 4.88
C GLY A 36 -6.17 -8.94 4.62
N THR A 37 -5.33 -9.45 5.53
CA THR A 37 -4.78 -10.81 5.45
C THR A 37 -5.87 -11.88 5.38
N LYS A 38 -6.93 -11.75 6.19
CA LYS A 38 -8.06 -12.70 6.20
C LYS A 38 -8.86 -12.63 4.90
N ALA A 39 -9.18 -11.42 4.43
CA ALA A 39 -9.92 -11.22 3.18
C ALA A 39 -9.16 -11.77 1.98
N ILE A 40 -7.86 -11.49 1.89
CA ILE A 40 -6.97 -11.98 0.83
C ILE A 40 -6.96 -13.51 0.80
N ARG A 41 -6.73 -14.17 1.94
CA ARG A 41 -6.70 -15.64 2.01
C ARG A 41 -8.00 -16.26 1.52
N ARG A 42 -9.15 -15.70 1.96
CA ARG A 42 -10.46 -16.17 1.49
C ARG A 42 -10.60 -16.05 -0.03
N VAL A 43 -10.22 -14.93 -0.62
CA VAL A 43 -10.32 -14.75 -2.09
C VAL A 43 -9.36 -15.67 -2.83
N MET A 44 -8.15 -15.88 -2.30
CA MET A 44 -7.22 -16.88 -2.84
C MET A 44 -7.84 -18.28 -2.83
N ASP A 45 -8.45 -18.69 -1.71
CA ASP A 45 -9.13 -19.99 -1.60
C ASP A 45 -10.28 -20.11 -2.63
N GLU A 46 -11.08 -19.05 -2.83
CA GLU A 46 -12.14 -18.99 -3.84
C GLU A 46 -11.60 -19.12 -5.28
N ILE A 47 -10.42 -18.56 -5.56
CA ILE A 47 -9.76 -18.69 -6.88
C ILE A 47 -9.20 -20.10 -7.07
N ASP A 48 -8.46 -20.60 -6.08
CA ASP A 48 -7.82 -21.91 -6.12
C ASP A 48 -8.86 -23.05 -6.23
N SER A 49 -10.06 -22.86 -5.67
CA SER A 49 -11.17 -23.81 -5.78
C SER A 49 -11.97 -23.66 -7.08
N GLY A 50 -11.71 -22.64 -7.91
CA GLY A 50 -12.50 -22.31 -9.10
C GLY A 50 -13.89 -21.70 -8.80
N ALA A 51 -14.13 -21.22 -7.58
CA ALA A 51 -15.36 -20.48 -7.26
C ALA A 51 -15.31 -19.04 -7.82
N LEU A 52 -14.12 -18.48 -7.92
CA LEU A 52 -13.83 -17.18 -8.52
C LEU A 52 -12.80 -17.33 -9.63
N HIS A 53 -12.94 -16.57 -10.73
CA HIS A 53 -12.03 -16.62 -11.86
C HIS A 53 -11.54 -15.23 -12.25
N ILE A 54 -10.26 -15.13 -12.59
CA ILE A 54 -9.68 -13.91 -13.18
C ILE A 54 -9.90 -13.95 -14.68
N ALA A 55 -10.84 -13.14 -15.18
CA ALA A 55 -11.20 -13.12 -16.60
C ALA A 55 -10.12 -12.46 -17.48
N ALA A 56 -9.51 -11.38 -16.98
CA ALA A 56 -8.54 -10.57 -17.71
C ALA A 56 -7.54 -9.90 -16.77
N GLY A 57 -6.33 -9.62 -17.27
CA GLY A 57 -5.27 -8.97 -16.51
C GLY A 57 -4.62 -9.89 -15.49
N SER A 58 -4.10 -9.32 -14.40
CA SER A 58 -3.51 -10.08 -13.31
C SER A 58 -3.89 -9.53 -11.93
N LEU A 59 -3.89 -10.43 -10.96
CA LEU A 59 -4.17 -10.13 -9.56
C LEU A 59 -3.05 -10.70 -8.69
N THR A 60 -2.24 -9.81 -8.12
CA THR A 60 -1.22 -10.15 -7.14
C THR A 60 -1.71 -9.89 -5.74
N PHE A 61 -1.57 -10.89 -4.87
CA PHE A 61 -1.84 -10.77 -3.45
C PHE A 61 -0.55 -10.75 -2.65
N VAL A 62 -0.47 -9.83 -1.70
CA VAL A 62 0.52 -9.84 -0.61
C VAL A 62 -0.26 -9.93 0.71
N PRO A 63 -0.54 -11.15 1.22
CA PRO A 63 -1.38 -11.32 2.41
C PRO A 63 -0.77 -10.70 3.66
N ILE A 64 0.56 -10.70 3.75
CA ILE A 64 1.33 -10.14 4.86
C ILE A 64 2.51 -9.38 4.26
N VAL A 65 2.45 -8.05 4.31
CA VAL A 65 3.53 -7.17 3.84
C VAL A 65 4.67 -7.11 4.84
N ASN A 66 4.36 -6.90 6.13
CA ASN A 66 5.37 -6.79 7.20
C ASN A 66 5.34 -8.03 8.11
N PRO A 67 6.05 -9.11 7.77
CA PRO A 67 6.01 -10.35 8.55
C PRO A 67 6.62 -10.21 9.95
N LEU A 68 7.59 -9.32 10.15
CA LEU A 68 8.14 -9.01 11.48
C LEU A 68 7.06 -8.41 12.39
N ALA A 69 6.42 -7.32 11.94
CA ALA A 69 5.34 -6.68 12.69
C ALA A 69 4.17 -7.65 12.92
N TYR A 70 3.83 -8.45 11.90
CA TYR A 70 2.72 -9.41 11.97
C TYR A 70 2.96 -10.48 13.04
N GLN A 71 4.17 -11.04 13.10
CA GLN A 71 4.53 -12.02 14.12
C GLN A 71 4.52 -11.40 15.53
N GLN A 72 4.94 -10.15 15.65
CA GLN A 72 4.96 -9.42 16.92
C GLN A 72 3.57 -8.90 17.35
N VAL A 73 2.58 -8.94 16.45
CA VAL A 73 1.24 -8.35 16.67
C VAL A 73 1.34 -6.86 17.01
N THR A 74 2.28 -6.16 16.37
CA THR A 74 2.54 -4.75 16.56
C THR A 74 2.19 -3.97 15.31
N ARG A 75 2.04 -2.65 15.44
CA ARG A 75 1.83 -1.78 14.28
C ARG A 75 3.04 -1.80 13.33
N ASN A 76 4.24 -1.81 13.90
CA ASN A 76 5.51 -1.62 13.20
C ASN A 76 6.43 -2.80 13.53
N GLY A 77 7.37 -3.10 12.63
CA GLY A 77 8.52 -3.95 12.94
C GLY A 77 9.58 -3.10 13.64
N ASP A 78 10.65 -2.76 12.93
CA ASP A 78 11.68 -1.86 13.47
C ASP A 78 11.21 -0.40 13.37
N ARG A 79 10.51 -0.05 12.28
CA ARG A 79 9.89 1.27 12.07
C ARG A 79 8.53 1.17 11.39
N ASN A 80 7.85 2.31 11.28
CA ASN A 80 6.62 2.38 10.50
C ASN A 80 6.96 2.26 9.00
N LEU A 81 6.55 1.15 8.38
CA LEU A 81 6.77 0.90 6.95
C LEU A 81 6.10 1.95 6.06
N ASN A 82 4.96 2.49 6.51
CA ASN A 82 4.20 3.49 5.78
C ASN A 82 4.78 4.91 5.95
N ARG A 83 6.09 5.02 6.19
CA ARG A 83 6.87 6.25 6.30
C ARG A 83 8.25 6.01 5.64
N ASP A 84 8.69 6.92 4.79
CA ASP A 84 9.95 6.80 4.02
C ASP A 84 10.06 5.47 3.23
N LEU A 85 8.99 5.11 2.52
CA LEU A 85 8.97 3.90 1.69
C LEU A 85 9.67 4.14 0.34
N PHE A 86 10.94 3.77 0.26
CA PHE A 86 11.75 3.81 -0.98
C PHE A 86 12.80 2.69 -0.98
N PRO A 87 13.20 2.18 -2.15
CA PRO A 87 14.37 1.30 -2.24
C PRO A 87 15.61 1.93 -1.59
N LYS A 88 16.38 1.12 -0.85
CA LYS A 88 17.60 1.51 -0.14
C LYS A 88 18.76 0.67 -0.62
N ALA A 89 19.81 1.32 -1.13
CA ALA A 89 21.03 0.64 -1.53
C ALA A 89 21.71 -0.10 -0.36
N ASN A 90 21.63 0.48 0.85
CA ASN A 90 22.19 -0.08 2.08
C ASN A 90 21.08 -0.20 3.14
N PRO A 91 20.29 -1.29 3.17
CA PRO A 91 19.18 -1.43 4.12
C PRO A 91 19.69 -1.46 5.57
N GLN A 92 19.10 -0.65 6.44
CA GLN A 92 19.51 -0.52 7.85
C GLN A 92 18.58 -1.27 8.81
N ASP A 93 17.31 -1.39 8.45
CA ASP A 93 16.26 -2.02 9.24
C ASP A 93 15.45 -3.05 8.42
N PHE A 94 14.49 -3.72 9.06
CA PHE A 94 13.63 -4.68 8.39
C PHE A 94 12.72 -4.03 7.33
N GLU A 95 12.20 -2.83 7.59
CA GLU A 95 11.35 -2.11 6.63
C GLU A 95 12.09 -1.66 5.37
N ASP A 96 13.40 -1.40 5.43
CA ASP A 96 14.23 -1.17 4.25
C ASP A 96 14.35 -2.42 3.39
N GLN A 97 14.43 -3.60 4.01
CA GLN A 97 14.43 -4.88 3.30
C GLN A 97 13.06 -5.13 2.64
N ILE A 98 11.96 -4.81 3.34
CA ILE A 98 10.62 -4.84 2.75
C ILE A 98 10.55 -3.86 1.57
N ALA A 99 11.04 -2.63 1.72
CA ALA A 99 11.00 -1.62 0.65
C ALA A 99 11.73 -2.09 -0.61
N ASN A 100 12.90 -2.71 -0.46
CA ASN A 100 13.66 -3.26 -1.59
C ASN A 100 12.94 -4.40 -2.33
N TRP A 101 12.07 -5.13 -1.65
CA TRP A 101 11.26 -6.18 -2.27
C TRP A 101 9.92 -5.65 -2.82
N LEU A 102 9.22 -4.83 -2.02
CA LEU A 102 7.88 -4.37 -2.27
C LEU A 102 7.83 -3.29 -3.36
N CYS A 103 8.77 -2.36 -3.37
CA CYS A 103 8.76 -1.25 -4.32
C CYS A 103 8.86 -1.70 -5.79
N PRO A 104 9.80 -2.60 -6.17
CA PRO A 104 9.80 -3.19 -7.51
C PRO A 104 8.54 -4.00 -7.83
N LEU A 105 7.91 -4.61 -6.82
CA LEU A 105 6.65 -5.33 -6.99
C LEU A 105 5.50 -4.35 -7.28
N LEU A 106 5.40 -3.24 -6.54
CA LEU A 106 4.40 -2.19 -6.77
C LEU A 106 4.52 -1.61 -8.20
N GLY A 107 5.74 -1.32 -8.65
CA GLY A 107 5.99 -0.80 -10.00
C GLY A 107 5.62 -1.75 -11.16
N GLN A 108 5.22 -2.99 -10.87
CA GLN A 108 4.70 -3.94 -11.87
C GLN A 108 3.16 -3.87 -12.00
N HIS A 109 2.48 -3.02 -11.25
CA HIS A 109 1.02 -2.98 -11.18
C HIS A 109 0.49 -1.60 -11.59
N ASP A 110 -0.78 -1.58 -12.00
CA ASP A 110 -1.49 -0.36 -12.40
C ASP A 110 -2.41 0.12 -11.26
N VAL A 111 -2.80 -0.77 -10.34
CA VAL A 111 -3.77 -0.50 -9.27
C VAL A 111 -3.34 -1.16 -7.96
N LEU A 112 -3.40 -0.41 -6.85
CA LEU A 112 -3.15 -0.90 -5.49
C LEU A 112 -4.43 -0.83 -4.63
N LEU A 113 -4.76 -1.92 -3.93
CA LEU A 113 -5.63 -1.91 -2.75
C LEU A 113 -4.81 -2.32 -1.51
N ASP A 114 -4.48 -1.36 -0.66
CA ASP A 114 -3.83 -1.64 0.63
C ASP A 114 -4.88 -1.66 1.75
N ILE A 115 -5.17 -2.83 2.32
CA ILE A 115 -6.26 -3.02 3.28
C ILE A 115 -5.73 -2.88 4.71
N HIS A 116 -6.11 -1.77 5.34
CA HIS A 116 -5.82 -1.45 6.74
C HIS A 116 -7.03 -1.72 7.64
N SER A 117 -6.79 -1.87 8.95
CA SER A 117 -7.86 -1.93 9.96
C SER A 117 -7.47 -1.11 11.18
N PHE A 118 -8.42 -0.43 11.81
CA PHE A 118 -8.16 0.43 12.95
C PHE A 118 -8.89 -0.08 14.21
N ALA A 119 -8.32 0.19 15.38
CA ALA A 119 -8.87 -0.28 16.66
C ALA A 119 -10.14 0.46 17.08
N ALA A 120 -10.36 1.67 16.56
CA ALA A 120 -11.53 2.47 16.88
C ALA A 120 -12.80 1.87 16.26
N THR A 121 -13.95 2.01 16.93
CA THR A 121 -15.24 1.69 16.34
C THR A 121 -15.58 2.71 15.26
N GLY A 122 -15.93 2.23 14.06
CA GLY A 122 -16.30 3.11 12.96
C GLY A 122 -16.77 2.32 11.74
N GLU A 123 -17.44 3.00 10.82
CA GLU A 123 -17.75 2.40 9.52
C GLU A 123 -16.50 2.35 8.63
N PRO A 124 -16.34 1.31 7.79
CA PRO A 124 -15.27 1.26 6.82
C PRO A 124 -15.26 2.51 5.93
N PHE A 125 -14.06 3.00 5.65
CA PHE A 125 -13.81 4.10 4.73
C PHE A 125 -12.62 3.76 3.83
N VAL A 126 -12.50 4.50 2.74
CA VAL A 126 -11.41 4.34 1.76
C VAL A 126 -10.71 5.68 1.59
N MET A 127 -9.38 5.63 1.62
CA MET A 127 -8.56 6.78 1.26
C MET A 127 -8.39 6.76 -0.27
N VAL A 128 -8.77 7.85 -0.92
CA VAL A 128 -8.66 8.03 -2.37
C VAL A 128 -7.73 9.19 -2.68
N GLY A 129 -7.28 9.23 -3.93
CA GLY A 129 -6.44 10.28 -4.45
C GLY A 129 -7.13 11.62 -4.58
N PRO A 130 -6.36 12.66 -4.95
CA PRO A 130 -6.92 13.94 -5.31
C PRO A 130 -7.82 13.82 -6.56
N LEU A 131 -8.47 14.91 -6.92
CA LEU A 131 -9.06 15.04 -8.26
C LEU A 131 -7.94 15.04 -9.32
N ASP A 132 -8.33 14.74 -10.57
CA ASP A 132 -7.38 14.73 -11.67
C ASP A 132 -6.71 16.10 -11.82
N ASN A 133 -5.38 16.10 -11.89
CA ASN A 133 -4.57 17.31 -11.89
C ASN A 133 -3.19 17.09 -12.50
N ASP A 134 -2.58 18.18 -12.93
CA ASP A 134 -1.25 18.27 -13.56
C ASP A 134 -0.22 18.88 -12.59
N GLY A 135 -0.58 18.97 -11.31
CA GLY A 135 0.24 19.61 -10.30
C GLY A 135 1.52 18.83 -10.03
N THR A 136 2.52 19.52 -9.49
CA THR A 136 3.78 18.89 -9.06
C THR A 136 3.59 18.06 -7.80
N LEU A 137 2.56 18.34 -7.00
CA LEU A 137 2.19 17.60 -5.80
C LEU A 137 1.07 16.61 -6.13
N GLN A 138 1.40 15.31 -6.17
CA GLN A 138 0.47 14.22 -6.46
C GLN A 138 -0.32 14.39 -7.79
N PRO A 139 0.36 14.47 -8.95
CA PRO A 139 -0.32 14.42 -10.24
C PRO A 139 -1.19 13.16 -10.32
N PHE A 140 -2.39 13.30 -10.87
CA PHE A 140 -3.35 12.19 -10.92
C PHE A 140 -4.29 12.28 -12.13
N ARG A 141 -4.68 11.12 -12.67
CA ARG A 141 -5.48 10.98 -13.90
C ARG A 141 -6.58 9.92 -13.81
N HIS A 142 -6.80 9.37 -12.62
CA HIS A 142 -7.65 8.20 -12.42
C HIS A 142 -8.74 8.43 -11.36
N ALA A 143 -9.06 9.68 -11.03
CA ALA A 143 -10.02 10.03 -9.98
C ALA A 143 -11.39 9.38 -10.19
N GLU A 144 -11.92 9.40 -11.41
CA GLU A 144 -13.20 8.76 -11.71
C GLU A 144 -13.13 7.24 -11.52
N LYS A 145 -12.10 6.59 -12.08
CA LYS A 145 -11.91 5.13 -12.02
C LYS A 145 -11.69 4.65 -10.59
N GLU A 146 -10.86 5.35 -9.82
CA GLU A 146 -10.58 5.04 -8.42
C GLU A 146 -11.85 5.16 -7.56
N ARG A 147 -12.62 6.25 -7.71
CA ARG A 147 -13.89 6.42 -6.99
C ARG A 147 -14.92 5.37 -7.42
N ALA A 148 -14.98 5.01 -8.70
CA ALA A 148 -15.88 3.96 -9.20
C ALA A 148 -15.50 2.56 -8.67
N TRP A 149 -14.22 2.29 -8.47
CA TRP A 149 -13.74 1.05 -7.84
C TRP A 149 -14.04 1.02 -6.34
N ALA A 150 -13.73 2.11 -5.63
CA ALA A 150 -14.04 2.27 -4.21
C ALA A 150 -15.53 2.05 -3.88
N ARG A 151 -16.45 2.55 -4.74
CA ARG A 151 -17.89 2.27 -4.61
C ARG A 151 -18.24 0.78 -4.73
N ARG A 152 -17.54 0.03 -5.60
CA ARG A 152 -17.75 -1.42 -5.79
C ARG A 152 -17.27 -2.24 -4.58
N LEU A 153 -16.36 -1.70 -3.77
CA LEU A 153 -15.96 -2.31 -2.49
C LEU A 153 -17.05 -2.20 -1.41
N GLY A 154 -18.15 -1.47 -1.67
CA GLY A 154 -19.27 -1.30 -0.73
C GLY A 154 -19.02 -0.24 0.34
N VAL A 155 -17.93 0.53 0.22
CA VAL A 155 -17.56 1.59 1.16
C VAL A 155 -18.38 2.85 0.88
N ARG A 156 -18.89 3.49 1.95
CA ARG A 156 -19.72 4.70 1.87
C ARG A 156 -18.96 6.00 2.19
N ARG A 157 -17.79 5.91 2.84
CA ARG A 157 -16.95 7.07 3.21
C ARG A 157 -15.67 7.11 2.41
N PHE A 158 -15.41 8.27 1.82
CA PHE A 158 -14.26 8.55 0.97
C PHE A 158 -13.49 9.68 1.65
N VAL A 159 -12.19 9.47 1.85
CA VAL A 159 -11.30 10.45 2.47
C VAL A 159 -10.20 10.78 1.45
N ASP A 160 -9.99 12.06 1.15
CA ASP A 160 -8.90 12.56 0.32
C ASP A 160 -8.12 13.68 1.03
N GLY A 161 -7.11 14.24 0.37
CA GLY A 161 -6.38 15.42 0.87
C GLY A 161 -5.33 15.15 1.97
N TRP A 162 -4.99 13.87 2.24
CA TRP A 162 -3.99 13.52 3.26
C TRP A 162 -2.63 14.19 3.02
N LEU A 163 -2.04 14.03 1.83
CA LEU A 163 -0.70 14.55 1.56
C LEU A 163 -0.67 16.08 1.46
N ALA A 164 -1.73 16.70 0.93
CA ALA A 164 -1.86 18.15 0.92
C ALA A 164 -1.89 18.70 2.34
N THR A 165 -2.70 18.11 3.22
CA THR A 165 -2.79 18.49 4.63
C THR A 165 -1.46 18.25 5.37
N TYR A 166 -0.79 17.13 5.07
CA TYR A 166 0.52 16.82 5.63
C TYR A 166 1.57 17.84 5.16
N GLY A 167 1.64 18.11 3.86
CA GLY A 167 2.54 19.09 3.25
C GLY A 167 2.37 20.49 3.83
N ASP A 168 1.13 20.99 3.94
CA ASP A 168 0.81 22.27 4.57
C ASP A 168 1.27 22.34 6.04
N GLY A 169 1.06 21.24 6.78
CA GLY A 169 1.50 21.14 8.17
C GLY A 169 3.02 21.17 8.30
N VAL A 170 3.73 20.55 7.36
CA VAL A 170 5.19 20.48 7.34
C VAL A 170 5.81 21.80 6.90
N GLN A 171 5.28 22.44 5.87
CA GLN A 171 5.78 23.73 5.38
C GLN A 171 5.71 24.82 6.46
N ARG A 172 4.70 24.77 7.34
CA ARG A 172 4.58 25.68 8.49
C ARG A 172 5.63 25.43 9.59
N ARG A 173 6.26 24.26 9.62
CA ARG A 173 7.21 23.83 10.66
C ARG A 173 8.66 23.78 10.19
N SER A 174 8.92 23.56 8.91
CA SER A 174 10.27 23.51 8.34
C SER A 174 10.92 24.89 8.29
N ARG A 175 12.21 24.92 8.61
CA ARG A 175 13.06 26.13 8.63
C ARG A 175 13.97 26.22 7.39
N SER A 176 14.06 25.16 6.58
CA SER A 176 14.84 25.12 5.34
C SER A 176 14.22 24.21 4.26
N ALA A 177 14.69 24.35 3.02
CA ALA A 177 14.25 23.52 1.88
C ALA A 177 14.65 22.04 2.03
N ASP A 178 15.85 21.76 2.53
CA ASP A 178 16.33 20.37 2.73
C ASP A 178 15.51 19.64 3.83
N GLU A 179 15.10 20.38 4.87
CA GLU A 179 14.22 19.87 5.91
C GLU A 179 12.81 19.58 5.34
N LEU A 180 12.32 20.44 4.45
CA LEU A 180 11.04 20.25 3.76
C LEU A 180 11.05 18.98 2.91
N GLU A 181 12.10 18.76 2.11
CA GLU A 181 12.23 17.56 1.27
C GLU A 181 12.29 16.28 2.11
N THR A 182 13.10 16.30 3.18
CA THR A 182 13.23 15.16 4.11
C THR A 182 11.89 14.79 4.74
N VAL A 183 11.11 15.79 5.16
CA VAL A 183 9.83 15.54 5.83
C VAL A 183 8.72 15.13 4.84
N LEU A 184 8.73 15.66 3.61
CA LEU A 184 7.85 15.19 2.54
C LEU A 184 8.15 13.73 2.19
N ARG A 185 9.43 13.37 2.07
CA ARG A 185 9.87 11.98 1.86
C ARG A 185 9.40 11.05 2.98
N TYR A 186 9.46 11.51 4.22
CA TYR A 186 8.94 10.76 5.36
C TYR A 186 7.44 10.47 5.27
N GLY A 187 6.67 11.34 4.60
CA GLY A 187 5.24 11.16 4.36
C GLY A 187 4.89 10.07 3.35
N VAL A 188 5.87 9.55 2.60
CA VAL A 188 5.64 8.56 1.54
C VAL A 188 5.44 7.16 2.13
N GLY A 189 4.23 6.64 1.93
CA GLY A 189 3.84 5.27 2.21
C GLY A 189 3.58 4.46 0.94
N THR A 190 2.87 3.34 1.09
CA THR A 190 2.52 2.41 0.00
C THR A 190 1.71 3.09 -1.11
N THR A 191 0.74 3.92 -0.72
CA THR A 191 -0.15 4.64 -1.65
C THR A 191 0.60 5.72 -2.41
N GLU A 192 1.41 6.53 -1.73
CA GLU A 192 2.22 7.58 -2.35
C GLU A 192 3.27 6.98 -3.29
N TYR A 193 3.96 5.91 -2.88
CA TYR A 193 4.93 5.23 -3.72
C TYR A 193 4.28 4.64 -4.98
N MET A 194 3.13 3.97 -4.83
CA MET A 194 2.38 3.43 -5.98
C MET A 194 2.03 4.53 -7.00
N ARG A 195 1.52 5.67 -6.54
CA ARG A 195 1.19 6.80 -7.42
C ARG A 195 2.40 7.41 -8.15
N SER A 196 3.61 7.22 -7.62
CA SER A 196 4.83 7.72 -8.26
C SER A 196 5.40 6.79 -9.32
N THR A 197 4.91 5.54 -9.39
CA THR A 197 5.47 4.49 -10.24
C THR A 197 4.47 3.82 -11.17
N GLY A 198 3.17 3.95 -10.91
CA GLY A 198 2.06 3.42 -11.72
C GLY A 198 1.34 4.48 -12.53
#